data_AF-A0A1U7VCQ8-F1
#
_entry.id   AF-A0A1U7VCQ8-F1
#
_cell.length_a   1.000
_cell.length_b   1.000
_cell.length_c   1.000
_cell.angle_alpha   90.00
_cell.angle_beta   90.00
_cell.angle_gamma   90.00
#
_symmetry.space_group_name_H-M   'P 1'
#
loop_
_entity.id
_entity.type
_entity.pdbx_description
1 polymer ?
#
loop_
_entity_poly.entity_id
_entity_poly.type
_entity_poly.pdbx_seq_one_letter_code
_entity_poly.pdbx_strand_id
1 'polypeptide(L)'
;MKKLLMEKTSWLLLVILVLVLLVGAEGRKSRILDESSSYDLEYKAISCRAHSASITDFGGVGDGKTLNTKAFQEAVNQLSQYASDGGSQLIVPAGQWLTGSFNLTSHFTLFLQKDAVLLASQEINEWAVIDPLPSYGHGRDAAGGRYISLLFGTNLTDVIITGENGTIDGQGELWWQKFHSKKLKYTRPYLIELMHSDNIQISDLTLVNSPSWNIHPVYSSNIIIQGITILAPVKSPNTDGINPDSCTNVRLEDNYIVSGDDCVAVKSGWDEYGIKYGMPTSQLVIRRLTCISPYSAAIALGSEMSGGIQDVRAEDITAINTESGVRIKTAVGRGGFVKDVYVKGMTLHTMKWVFWMTGNYGSHADTHWDPNALPEIKGINYRDVVAENVSMAARLEGISGDPFTGICMSNVTISMAKKAKKYPWTCTDIEGITSGVQPPPCQLLPDQGPEKSEMCDFPTESLPIDNIEMQRCSYRLNY
;
A
#
# COMPACT_ATOMS: atom_id res chain seq x y z
N MET A 1 -40.80 50.85 54.33
CA MET A 1 -39.79 50.74 53.26
C MET A 1 -38.83 49.53 53.39
N LYS A 2 -39.20 48.44 54.09
CA LYS A 2 -38.45 47.16 54.08
C LYS A 2 -39.31 45.92 53.74
N LYS A 3 -40.61 46.08 53.51
CA LYS A 3 -41.52 44.97 53.10
C LYS A 3 -41.77 44.88 51.59
N LEU A 4 -41.52 45.95 50.83
CA LEU A 4 -41.76 45.98 49.36
C LEU A 4 -40.57 45.45 48.52
N LEU A 5 -39.39 45.23 49.13
CA LEU A 5 -38.20 44.73 48.43
C LEU A 5 -38.03 43.20 48.54
N MET A 6 -38.78 42.53 49.43
CA MET A 6 -38.68 41.08 49.66
C MET A 6 -39.70 40.27 48.83
N GLU A 7 -40.82 40.87 48.41
CA GLU A 7 -41.78 40.21 47.52
C GLU A 7 -41.32 40.21 46.06
N LYS A 8 -40.60 41.24 45.61
CA LYS A 8 -40.12 41.31 44.21
C LYS A 8 -38.96 40.35 43.91
N THR A 9 -38.13 40.02 44.89
CA THR A 9 -37.04 39.03 44.74
C THR A 9 -37.54 37.59 44.80
N SER A 10 -38.61 37.32 45.55
CA SER A 10 -39.23 35.98 45.61
C SER A 10 -39.97 35.61 44.31
N TRP A 11 -40.63 36.59 43.67
CA TRP A 11 -41.27 36.38 42.36
C TRP A 11 -40.26 36.18 41.22
N LEU A 12 -39.12 36.89 41.20
CA LEU A 12 -38.08 36.67 40.18
C LEU A 12 -37.42 35.30 40.33
N LEU A 13 -37.17 34.82 41.55
CA LEU A 13 -36.61 33.49 41.79
C LEU A 13 -37.57 32.36 41.39
N LEU A 14 -38.89 32.53 41.61
CA LEU A 14 -39.89 31.55 41.18
C LEU A 14 -40.06 31.51 39.65
N VAL A 15 -40.01 32.66 38.98
CA VAL A 15 -40.09 32.73 37.51
C VAL A 15 -38.84 32.14 36.85
N ILE A 16 -37.64 32.34 37.43
CA ILE A 16 -36.40 31.73 36.94
C ILE A 16 -36.39 30.21 37.22
N LEU A 17 -36.91 29.73 38.35
CA LEU A 17 -36.99 28.29 38.65
C LEU A 17 -37.99 27.56 37.73
N VAL A 18 -39.11 28.21 37.37
CA VAL A 18 -40.09 27.66 36.41
C VAL A 18 -39.56 27.71 34.97
N LEU A 19 -38.78 28.73 34.59
CA LEU A 19 -38.11 28.76 33.28
C LEU A 19 -36.98 27.72 33.18
N VAL A 20 -36.22 27.46 34.25
CA VAL A 20 -35.19 26.40 34.27
C VAL A 20 -35.82 25.00 34.27
N LEU A 21 -37.01 24.82 34.83
CA LEU A 21 -37.76 23.55 34.76
C LEU A 21 -38.50 23.35 33.42
N LEU A 22 -38.73 24.42 32.64
CA LEU A 22 -39.33 24.34 31.30
C LEU A 22 -38.30 24.25 30.15
N VAL A 23 -37.02 24.53 30.40
CA VAL A 23 -35.92 24.25 29.44
C VAL A 23 -35.41 22.79 29.58
N GLY A 24 -35.95 22.02 30.53
CA GLY A 24 -35.59 20.61 30.78
C GLY A 24 -36.55 19.56 30.20
N ALA A 25 -37.44 19.93 29.26
CA ALA A 25 -38.40 19.01 28.68
C ALA A 25 -38.72 19.34 27.21
N GLU A 26 -37.69 19.54 26.38
CA GLU A 26 -37.84 19.25 24.95
C GLU A 26 -37.83 17.74 24.80
N GLY A 27 -39.03 17.20 24.63
CA GLY A 27 -39.27 15.79 24.44
C GLY A 27 -38.28 15.23 23.44
N ARG A 28 -37.70 14.08 23.79
CA ARG A 28 -37.31 13.08 22.80
C ARG A 28 -38.54 12.88 21.91
N LYS A 29 -38.62 13.63 20.81
CA LYS A 29 -39.23 13.08 19.60
C LYS A 29 -38.39 11.84 19.34
N SER A 30 -38.91 10.71 19.79
CA SER A 30 -38.71 9.46 19.08
C SER A 30 -38.86 9.86 17.61
N ARG A 31 -37.74 9.85 16.89
CA ARG A 31 -37.82 9.61 15.47
C ARG A 31 -38.57 8.29 15.41
N ILE A 32 -39.85 8.37 15.06
CA ILE A 32 -40.47 7.30 14.32
C ILE A 32 -39.54 7.18 13.12
N LEU A 33 -38.59 6.25 13.22
CA LEU A 33 -37.87 5.76 12.05
C LEU A 33 -38.99 5.24 11.18
N ASP A 34 -39.23 5.93 10.07
CA ASP A 34 -40.05 5.37 9.02
C ASP A 34 -39.45 3.99 8.73
N GLU A 35 -40.24 2.94 8.93
CA GLU A 35 -39.93 1.52 8.68
C GLU A 35 -39.72 1.23 7.17
N SER A 36 -39.23 2.22 6.40
CA SER A 36 -39.13 2.15 4.95
C SER A 36 -37.97 2.92 4.32
N SER A 37 -37.03 3.51 5.09
CA SER A 37 -35.86 4.15 4.48
C SER A 37 -34.72 3.15 4.24
N SER A 38 -34.94 2.16 3.38
CA SER A 38 -33.82 1.39 2.80
C SER A 38 -33.07 2.32 1.84
N TYR A 39 -31.86 2.72 2.20
CA TYR A 39 -30.97 3.39 1.26
C TYR A 39 -30.11 2.31 0.59
N ASP A 40 -30.13 2.30 -0.74
CA ASP A 40 -29.20 1.50 -1.54
C ASP A 40 -27.84 2.21 -1.50
N LEU A 41 -26.86 1.56 -0.88
CA LEU A 41 -25.49 2.07 -0.84
C LEU A 41 -24.77 1.61 -2.10
N GLU A 42 -24.35 2.56 -2.93
CA GLU A 42 -23.62 2.28 -4.17
C GLU A 42 -22.10 2.27 -3.96
N TYR A 43 -21.41 1.29 -4.54
CA TYR A 43 -19.95 1.21 -4.57
C TYR A 43 -19.46 0.64 -5.91
N LYS A 44 -18.18 0.81 -6.23
CA LYS A 44 -17.58 0.26 -7.45
C LYS A 44 -16.89 -1.06 -7.15
N ALA A 45 -17.16 -2.08 -7.97
CA ALA A 45 -16.54 -3.38 -7.80
C ALA A 45 -16.30 -4.08 -9.14
N ILE A 46 -15.28 -4.95 -9.23
CA ILE A 46 -15.07 -5.83 -10.39
C ILE A 46 -16.23 -6.83 -10.55
N SER A 47 -16.88 -7.21 -9.45
CA SER A 47 -18.01 -8.13 -9.42
C SER A 47 -18.99 -7.75 -8.31
N CYS A 48 -20.29 -7.69 -8.63
CA CYS A 48 -21.34 -7.48 -7.62
C CYS A 48 -21.73 -8.80 -6.96
N ARG A 49 -22.05 -8.77 -5.66
CA ARG A 49 -22.44 -9.96 -4.91
C ARG A 49 -23.95 -10.11 -4.84
N ALA A 50 -24.44 -11.32 -5.06
CA ALA A 50 -25.87 -11.63 -4.96
C ALA A 50 -26.33 -11.79 -3.50
N HIS A 51 -25.43 -12.18 -2.62
CA HIS A 51 -25.70 -12.44 -1.20
C HIS A 51 -24.94 -11.45 -0.32
N SER A 52 -25.54 -11.07 0.81
CA SER A 52 -24.91 -10.17 1.78
C SER A 52 -25.30 -10.53 3.21
N ALA A 53 -24.37 -10.40 4.15
CA ALA A 53 -24.64 -10.48 5.58
C ALA A 53 -23.77 -9.49 6.36
N SER A 54 -24.20 -9.11 7.57
CA SER A 54 -23.42 -8.30 8.49
C SER A 54 -22.61 -9.18 9.43
N ILE A 55 -21.43 -8.74 9.84
CA ILE A 55 -20.63 -9.42 10.87
C ILE A 55 -21.40 -9.61 12.20
N THR A 56 -22.39 -8.75 12.48
CA THR A 56 -23.29 -8.87 13.64
C THR A 56 -24.16 -10.12 13.59
N ASP A 57 -24.50 -10.61 12.39
CA ASP A 57 -25.34 -11.80 12.21
C ASP A 57 -24.61 -13.07 12.67
N PHE A 58 -23.28 -13.00 12.76
CA PHE A 58 -22.38 -14.06 13.22
C PHE A 58 -21.89 -13.82 14.67
N GLY A 59 -22.55 -12.92 15.41
CA GLY A 59 -22.24 -12.62 16.80
C GLY A 59 -21.08 -11.64 16.99
N GLY A 60 -20.66 -10.92 15.95
CA GLY A 60 -19.65 -9.88 16.07
C GLY A 60 -20.12 -8.71 16.95
N VAL A 61 -19.20 -8.14 17.74
CA VAL A 61 -19.42 -6.99 18.61
C VAL A 61 -18.36 -5.91 18.34
N GLY A 62 -18.80 -4.75 17.87
CA GLY A 62 -17.97 -3.61 17.46
C GLY A 62 -17.55 -2.66 18.60
N ASP A 63 -17.22 -3.19 19.78
CA ASP A 63 -16.90 -2.41 21.00
C ASP A 63 -15.40 -2.11 21.21
N GLY A 64 -14.54 -2.57 20.31
CA GLY A 64 -13.08 -2.44 20.37
C GLY A 64 -12.40 -3.36 21.39
N LYS A 65 -13.13 -4.28 22.02
CA LYS A 65 -12.63 -5.14 23.11
C LYS A 65 -12.95 -6.61 22.89
N THR A 66 -14.13 -6.90 22.35
CA THR A 66 -14.57 -8.26 22.06
C THR A 66 -13.77 -8.81 20.89
N LEU A 67 -13.15 -9.98 21.09
CA LEU A 67 -12.39 -10.64 20.04
C LEU A 67 -13.35 -11.30 19.04
N ASN A 68 -13.40 -10.75 17.83
CA ASN A 68 -14.32 -11.12 16.76
C ASN A 68 -13.75 -12.19 15.80
N THR A 69 -12.56 -12.74 16.05
CA THR A 69 -11.90 -13.70 15.15
C THR A 69 -12.82 -14.85 14.74
N LYS A 70 -13.59 -15.40 15.70
CA LYS A 70 -14.55 -16.47 15.43
C LYS A 70 -15.75 -16.02 14.61
N ALA A 71 -16.25 -14.80 14.84
CA ALA A 71 -17.35 -14.24 14.07
C ALA A 71 -16.93 -14.04 12.60
N PHE A 72 -15.72 -13.55 12.35
CA PHE A 72 -15.18 -13.42 10.99
C PHE A 72 -14.98 -14.79 10.32
N GLN A 73 -14.39 -15.76 11.02
CA GLN A 73 -14.21 -17.11 10.50
C GLN A 73 -15.55 -17.78 10.16
N GLU A 74 -16.55 -17.67 11.04
CA GLU A 74 -17.88 -18.22 10.80
C GLU A 74 -18.58 -17.53 9.63
N ALA A 75 -18.49 -16.19 9.56
CA ALA A 75 -19.03 -15.42 8.46
C ALA A 75 -18.44 -15.86 7.11
N VAL A 76 -17.11 -15.94 7.00
CA VAL A 76 -16.45 -16.39 5.76
C VAL A 76 -16.85 -17.82 5.42
N ASN A 77 -16.87 -18.73 6.40
CA ASN A 77 -17.25 -20.12 6.18
C ASN A 77 -18.68 -20.24 5.64
N GLN A 78 -19.65 -19.60 6.28
CA GLN A 78 -21.05 -19.66 5.85
C GLN A 78 -21.26 -18.96 4.51
N LEU A 79 -20.63 -17.81 4.29
CA LEU A 79 -20.82 -17.05 3.05
C LEU A 79 -20.14 -17.72 1.85
N SER A 80 -19.08 -18.51 2.06
CA SER A 80 -18.39 -19.26 1.01
C SER A 80 -19.30 -20.20 0.21
N GLN A 81 -20.41 -20.67 0.79
CA GLN A 81 -21.36 -21.56 0.11
C GLN A 81 -22.05 -20.89 -1.09
N TYR A 82 -22.06 -19.55 -1.12
CA TYR A 82 -22.69 -18.77 -2.20
C TYR A 82 -21.74 -18.49 -3.37
N ALA A 83 -20.51 -19.03 -3.35
CA ALA A 83 -19.50 -18.80 -4.39
C ALA A 83 -20.02 -19.11 -5.81
N SER A 84 -20.78 -20.20 -5.99
CA SER A 84 -21.36 -20.57 -7.29
C SER A 84 -22.68 -19.86 -7.62
N ASP A 85 -23.19 -19.02 -6.73
CA ASP A 85 -24.47 -18.32 -6.86
C ASP A 85 -24.28 -16.80 -6.76
N GLY A 86 -23.32 -16.27 -7.53
CA GLY A 86 -23.03 -14.83 -7.60
C GLY A 86 -22.17 -14.30 -6.44
N GLY A 87 -21.69 -15.18 -5.55
CA GLY A 87 -20.81 -14.80 -4.45
C GLY A 87 -21.50 -14.00 -3.35
N SER A 88 -20.71 -13.62 -2.36
CA SER A 88 -21.21 -13.07 -1.11
C SER A 88 -20.42 -11.86 -0.61
N GLN A 89 -21.10 -10.93 0.03
CA GLN A 89 -20.53 -9.77 0.72
C GLN A 89 -20.68 -9.90 2.23
N LEU A 90 -19.58 -9.71 2.96
CA LEU A 90 -19.58 -9.51 4.41
C LEU A 90 -19.43 -8.03 4.72
N ILE A 91 -20.44 -7.45 5.36
CA ILE A 91 -20.48 -6.05 5.76
C ILE A 91 -19.96 -5.94 7.19
N VAL A 92 -19.02 -5.02 7.40
CA VAL A 92 -18.51 -4.61 8.71
C VAL A 92 -19.05 -3.20 8.99
N PRO A 93 -20.06 -3.06 9.86
CA PRO A 93 -20.66 -1.76 10.17
C PRO A 93 -19.74 -0.82 10.95
N ALA A 94 -20.19 0.43 11.13
CA ALA A 94 -19.55 1.38 12.04
C ALA A 94 -19.32 0.77 13.43
N GLY A 95 -18.11 0.93 13.97
CA GLY A 95 -17.68 0.29 15.21
C GLY A 95 -16.22 -0.12 15.19
N GLN A 96 -15.70 -0.60 16.32
CA GLN A 96 -14.34 -1.09 16.45
C GLN A 96 -14.34 -2.62 16.61
N TRP A 97 -13.78 -3.34 15.64
CA TRP A 97 -13.89 -4.78 15.53
C TRP A 97 -12.52 -5.42 15.80
N LEU A 98 -12.21 -5.67 17.07
CA LEU A 98 -10.98 -6.35 17.47
C LEU A 98 -10.97 -7.77 16.92
N THR A 99 -9.93 -8.15 16.19
CA THR A 99 -9.80 -9.50 15.63
C THR A 99 -8.34 -9.94 15.52
N GLY A 100 -8.12 -11.24 15.66
CA GLY A 100 -6.92 -11.91 15.16
C GLY A 100 -6.96 -12.07 13.64
N SER A 101 -5.98 -12.82 13.13
CA SER A 101 -5.92 -13.19 11.72
C SER A 101 -7.11 -14.05 11.29
N PHE A 102 -7.63 -13.81 10.08
CA PHE A 102 -8.63 -14.68 9.46
C PHE A 102 -8.43 -14.76 7.94
N ASN A 103 -8.87 -15.88 7.38
CA ASN A 103 -8.72 -16.16 5.95
C ASN A 103 -9.95 -15.70 5.19
N LEU A 104 -9.75 -15.17 3.98
CA LEU A 104 -10.80 -14.87 3.00
C LEU A 104 -11.08 -16.09 2.11
N THR A 105 -12.15 -16.02 1.32
CA THR A 105 -12.57 -17.05 0.35
C THR A 105 -12.81 -16.42 -1.02
N SER A 106 -12.97 -17.25 -2.06
CA SER A 106 -13.26 -16.82 -3.43
C SER A 106 -14.68 -16.26 -3.59
N HIS A 107 -14.90 -15.45 -4.63
CA HIS A 107 -16.19 -14.79 -4.92
C HIS A 107 -16.76 -14.03 -3.72
N PHE A 108 -15.86 -13.35 -3.02
CA PHE A 108 -16.14 -12.72 -1.72
C PHE A 108 -15.86 -11.23 -1.76
N THR A 109 -16.67 -10.46 -1.03
CA THR A 109 -16.42 -9.05 -0.77
C THR A 109 -16.39 -8.81 0.74
N LEU A 110 -15.25 -8.35 1.27
CA LEU A 110 -15.21 -7.73 2.61
C LEU A 110 -15.48 -6.23 2.45
N PHE A 111 -16.59 -5.75 3.02
CA PHE A 111 -17.03 -4.36 2.89
C PHE A 111 -16.98 -3.65 4.24
N LEU A 112 -16.09 -2.67 4.41
CA LEU A 112 -16.01 -1.85 5.61
C LEU A 112 -16.81 -0.56 5.44
N GLN A 113 -17.89 -0.40 6.20
CA GLN A 113 -18.68 0.82 6.18
C GLN A 113 -17.90 2.01 6.70
N LYS A 114 -18.47 3.20 6.47
CA LYS A 114 -17.99 4.42 7.09
C LYS A 114 -17.90 4.24 8.61
N ASP A 115 -16.82 4.72 9.20
CA ASP A 115 -16.53 4.64 10.64
C ASP A 115 -16.35 3.20 11.18
N ALA A 116 -16.26 2.19 10.31
CA ALA A 116 -15.82 0.85 10.69
C ALA A 116 -14.29 0.83 10.87
N VAL A 117 -13.82 0.25 11.97
CA VAL A 117 -12.39 0.06 12.25
C VAL A 117 -12.14 -1.42 12.55
N LEU A 118 -11.48 -2.12 11.62
CA LEU A 118 -10.95 -3.45 11.88
C LEU A 118 -9.65 -3.29 12.70
N LEU A 119 -9.64 -3.81 13.92
CA LEU A 119 -8.55 -3.59 14.87
C LEU A 119 -7.75 -4.89 15.07
N ALA A 120 -6.48 -4.89 14.70
CA ALA A 120 -5.64 -6.08 14.78
C ALA A 120 -5.27 -6.43 16.22
N SER A 121 -5.43 -7.69 16.63
CA SER A 121 -5.08 -8.13 17.98
C SER A 121 -3.60 -7.94 18.31
N GLN A 122 -3.30 -7.45 19.51
CA GLN A 122 -1.94 -7.36 20.04
C GLN A 122 -1.46 -8.67 20.69
N GLU A 123 -2.36 -9.64 20.84
CA GLU A 123 -2.04 -10.96 21.40
C GLU A 123 -1.35 -11.83 20.36
N ILE A 124 -0.09 -12.20 20.61
CA ILE A 124 0.77 -12.91 19.63
C ILE A 124 0.19 -14.27 19.21
N ASN A 125 -0.56 -14.94 20.07
CA ASN A 125 -1.19 -16.23 19.78
C ASN A 125 -2.38 -16.13 18.80
N GLU A 126 -2.90 -14.94 18.53
CA GLU A 126 -3.93 -14.68 17.49
C GLU A 126 -3.34 -14.62 16.06
N TRP A 127 -2.03 -14.79 15.95
CA TRP A 127 -1.29 -14.80 14.71
C TRP A 127 -0.62 -16.17 14.56
N ALA A 128 -1.22 -17.05 13.75
CA ALA A 128 -0.62 -18.35 13.46
C ALA A 128 0.74 -18.19 12.78
N VAL A 129 1.67 -19.11 13.03
CA VAL A 129 2.96 -19.14 12.35
C VAL A 129 2.84 -20.04 11.13
N ILE A 130 3.19 -19.50 9.96
CA ILE A 130 3.20 -20.20 8.67
C ILE A 130 4.61 -20.18 8.08
N ASP A 131 4.81 -20.98 7.04
CA ASP A 131 6.10 -21.08 6.38
C ASP A 131 6.48 -19.75 5.70
N PRO A 132 7.80 -19.47 5.55
CA PRO A 132 8.27 -18.38 4.72
C PRO A 132 7.76 -18.49 3.28
N LEU A 133 7.82 -17.39 2.55
CA LEU A 133 7.54 -17.41 1.12
C LEU A 133 8.55 -18.34 0.41
N PRO A 134 8.08 -19.25 -0.46
CA PRO A 134 8.98 -20.17 -1.16
C PRO A 134 10.02 -19.43 -2.02
N SER A 135 9.70 -18.25 -2.56
CA SER A 135 10.64 -17.41 -3.30
C SER A 135 11.63 -16.63 -2.42
N TYR A 136 11.52 -16.70 -1.09
CA TYR A 136 12.43 -16.08 -0.12
C TYR A 136 13.27 -17.11 0.62
N GLY A 137 12.73 -18.32 0.84
CA GLY A 137 13.42 -19.42 1.53
C GLY A 137 13.53 -19.29 3.05
N HIS A 138 13.51 -18.07 3.59
CA HIS A 138 13.67 -17.78 5.01
C HIS A 138 12.84 -16.55 5.42
N GLY A 139 12.69 -16.35 6.74
CA GLY A 139 11.98 -15.21 7.29
C GLY A 139 12.76 -13.89 7.18
N ARG A 140 12.05 -12.81 6.83
CA ARG A 140 12.57 -11.46 6.62
C ARG A 140 13.07 -10.76 7.88
N ASP A 141 12.34 -10.85 8.99
CA ASP A 141 12.74 -10.16 10.25
C ASP A 141 13.48 -11.08 11.22
N ALA A 142 13.26 -12.39 11.12
CA ALA A 142 13.84 -13.41 11.98
C ALA A 142 13.85 -14.76 11.27
N ALA A 143 14.81 -15.61 11.65
CA ALA A 143 14.91 -16.97 11.13
C ALA A 143 13.66 -17.81 11.47
N GLY A 144 13.35 -18.78 10.62
CA GLY A 144 12.16 -19.62 10.75
C GLY A 144 10.95 -19.04 10.01
N GLY A 145 9.74 -19.33 10.50
CA GLY A 145 8.49 -18.94 9.87
C GLY A 145 8.14 -17.45 9.97
N ARG A 146 6.91 -17.15 9.59
CA ARG A 146 6.29 -15.82 9.66
C ARG A 146 4.93 -15.89 10.31
N TYR A 147 4.55 -14.84 11.01
CA TYR A 147 3.17 -14.68 11.46
C TYR A 147 2.29 -14.44 10.22
N ILE A 148 1.15 -15.14 10.15
CA ILE A 148 0.13 -14.95 9.11
C ILE A 148 -0.38 -13.51 9.12
N SER A 149 -0.75 -12.97 7.95
CA SER A 149 -1.27 -11.61 7.84
C SER A 149 -2.66 -11.46 8.47
N LEU A 150 -3.08 -10.22 8.81
CA LEU A 150 -4.37 -9.97 9.45
C LEU A 150 -5.53 -10.43 8.56
N LEU A 151 -5.54 -9.92 7.32
CA LEU A 151 -6.37 -10.40 6.23
C LEU A 151 -5.49 -11.28 5.33
N PHE A 152 -5.76 -12.58 5.35
CA PHE A 152 -4.98 -13.55 4.56
C PHE A 152 -5.87 -14.27 3.55
N GLY A 153 -5.29 -14.67 2.42
CA GLY A 153 -5.96 -15.51 1.43
C GLY A 153 -4.94 -16.22 0.55
N THR A 154 -5.24 -17.45 0.14
CA THR A 154 -4.39 -18.18 -0.80
C THR A 154 -5.23 -18.98 -1.79
N ASN A 155 -4.82 -19.03 -3.06
CA ASN A 155 -5.56 -19.71 -4.13
C ASN A 155 -6.99 -19.20 -4.32
N LEU A 156 -7.18 -17.88 -4.18
CA LEU A 156 -8.49 -17.26 -4.30
C LEU A 156 -8.74 -16.74 -5.72
N THR A 157 -10.01 -16.67 -6.10
CA THR A 157 -10.44 -15.97 -7.31
C THR A 157 -11.55 -14.99 -6.98
N ASP A 158 -11.56 -13.81 -7.60
CA ASP A 158 -12.62 -12.82 -7.46
C ASP A 158 -12.81 -12.39 -5.99
N VAL A 159 -11.82 -11.68 -5.46
CA VAL A 159 -11.78 -11.21 -4.07
C VAL A 159 -11.76 -9.69 -4.04
N ILE A 160 -12.67 -9.11 -3.27
CA ILE A 160 -12.83 -7.66 -3.15
C ILE A 160 -12.71 -7.27 -1.68
N ILE A 161 -11.82 -6.33 -1.36
CA ILE A 161 -11.71 -5.71 -0.04
C ILE A 161 -11.95 -4.22 -0.26
N THR A 162 -13.13 -3.74 0.12
CA THR A 162 -13.57 -2.37 -0.21
C THR A 162 -14.43 -1.77 0.90
N GLY A 163 -14.95 -0.56 0.72
CA GLY A 163 -15.75 0.09 1.72
C GLY A 163 -16.11 1.53 1.42
N GLU A 164 -16.64 2.21 2.43
CA GLU A 164 -16.87 3.67 2.42
C GLU A 164 -15.74 4.37 3.18
N ASN A 165 -14.49 4.07 2.81
CA ASN A 165 -13.29 4.53 3.52
C ASN A 165 -13.23 4.06 4.98
N GLY A 166 -13.68 2.82 5.24
CA GLY A 166 -13.43 2.15 6.51
C GLY A 166 -11.94 1.93 6.78
N THR A 167 -11.59 1.72 8.05
CA THR A 167 -10.19 1.66 8.50
C THR A 167 -9.75 0.25 8.88
N ILE A 168 -8.54 -0.14 8.49
CA ILE A 168 -7.83 -1.31 9.02
C ILE A 168 -6.65 -0.80 9.83
N ASP A 169 -6.70 -0.99 11.15
CA ASP A 169 -5.65 -0.58 12.08
C ASP A 169 -4.85 -1.80 12.57
N GLY A 170 -3.58 -1.85 12.18
CA GLY A 170 -2.67 -2.93 12.49
C GLY A 170 -2.12 -2.96 13.92
N GLN A 171 -2.37 -1.90 14.71
CA GLN A 171 -1.83 -1.72 16.07
C GLN A 171 -0.32 -2.07 16.18
N GLY A 172 0.45 -1.67 15.17
CA GLY A 172 1.81 -2.14 14.88
C GLY A 172 2.89 -1.80 15.92
N GLU A 173 2.63 -0.91 16.87
CA GLU A 173 3.65 -0.40 17.79
C GLU A 173 4.38 -1.50 18.56
N LEU A 174 3.65 -2.50 19.07
CA LEU A 174 4.23 -3.65 19.77
C LEU A 174 5.23 -4.39 18.88
N TRP A 175 4.91 -4.56 17.60
CA TRP A 175 5.74 -5.25 16.63
C TRP A 175 7.00 -4.46 16.30
N TRP A 176 6.89 -3.14 16.14
CA TRP A 176 8.02 -2.25 15.89
C TRP A 176 8.99 -2.22 17.08
N GLN A 177 8.47 -2.19 18.31
CA GLN A 177 9.30 -2.27 19.52
C GLN A 177 10.06 -3.59 19.60
N LYS A 178 9.40 -4.72 19.28
CA LYS A 178 10.05 -6.04 19.21
C LYS A 178 11.10 -6.11 18.10
N PHE A 179 10.84 -5.50 16.94
CA PHE A 179 11.81 -5.42 15.84
C PHE A 179 13.07 -4.66 16.26
N HIS A 180 12.93 -3.42 16.75
CA HIS A 180 14.06 -2.61 17.19
C HIS A 180 14.85 -3.24 18.34
N SER A 181 14.17 -3.92 19.27
CA SER A 181 14.82 -4.63 20.37
C SER A 181 15.36 -6.02 20.00
N LYS A 182 15.24 -6.45 18.74
CA LYS A 182 15.65 -7.77 18.24
C LYS A 182 15.04 -8.93 19.04
N LYS A 183 13.77 -8.79 19.42
CA LYS A 183 13.00 -9.77 20.22
C LYS A 183 11.92 -10.50 19.41
N LEU A 184 11.95 -10.37 18.09
CA LEU A 184 11.05 -11.13 17.21
C LEU A 184 11.52 -12.59 17.14
N LYS A 185 10.57 -13.51 17.28
CA LYS A 185 10.81 -14.95 17.10
C LYS A 185 10.66 -15.38 15.64
N TYR A 186 9.76 -14.72 14.92
CA TYR A 186 9.37 -14.99 13.54
C TYR A 186 9.16 -13.65 12.82
N THR A 187 9.07 -13.69 11.49
CA THR A 187 8.77 -12.50 10.69
C THR A 187 7.42 -11.91 11.07
N ARG A 188 7.34 -10.58 11.20
CA ARG A 188 6.12 -9.85 11.56
C ARG A 188 5.01 -10.09 10.52
N PRO A 189 3.73 -10.05 10.93
CA PRO A 189 2.63 -10.18 10.00
C PRO A 189 2.46 -8.92 9.13
N TYR A 190 1.74 -9.04 8.03
CA TYR A 190 1.31 -7.91 7.19
C TYR A 190 -0.17 -7.59 7.47
N LEU A 191 -0.67 -6.45 6.97
CA LEU A 191 -2.11 -6.16 7.08
C LEU A 191 -2.92 -7.01 6.11
N ILE A 192 -2.60 -6.96 4.82
CA ILE A 192 -3.31 -7.69 3.76
C ILE A 192 -2.32 -8.49 2.95
N GLU A 193 -2.53 -9.80 2.85
CA GLU A 193 -1.74 -10.67 2.00
C GLU A 193 -2.62 -11.67 1.24
N LEU A 194 -2.51 -11.64 -0.09
CA LEU A 194 -3.22 -12.53 -0.99
C LEU A 194 -2.19 -13.28 -1.84
N MET A 195 -2.12 -14.59 -1.66
CA MET A 195 -1.16 -15.46 -2.30
C MET A 195 -1.82 -16.25 -3.44
N HIS A 196 -1.12 -16.50 -4.54
CA HIS A 196 -1.59 -17.41 -5.59
C HIS A 196 -3.01 -17.12 -6.09
N SER A 197 -3.40 -15.84 -6.13
CA SER A 197 -4.80 -15.44 -6.30
C SER A 197 -4.98 -14.64 -7.59
N ASP A 198 -6.21 -14.64 -8.11
CA ASP A 198 -6.55 -14.00 -9.38
C ASP A 198 -7.81 -13.13 -9.24
N ASN A 199 -7.89 -12.02 -9.98
CA ASN A 199 -9.00 -11.06 -9.94
C ASN A 199 -9.19 -10.49 -8.53
N ILE A 200 -8.26 -9.62 -8.15
CA ILE A 200 -8.20 -8.99 -6.82
C ILE A 200 -8.55 -7.51 -6.96
N GLN A 201 -9.45 -7.03 -6.11
CA GLN A 201 -9.68 -5.60 -5.90
C GLN A 201 -9.47 -5.23 -4.44
N ILE A 202 -8.66 -4.21 -4.18
CA ILE A 202 -8.54 -3.56 -2.88
C ILE A 202 -8.77 -2.06 -3.11
N SER A 203 -9.89 -1.51 -2.64
CA SER A 203 -10.20 -0.10 -2.93
C SER A 203 -10.90 0.64 -1.80
N ASP A 204 -10.79 1.97 -1.78
CA ASP A 204 -11.62 2.85 -0.95
C ASP A 204 -11.53 2.55 0.57
N LEU A 205 -10.30 2.39 1.07
CA LEU A 205 -10.00 2.07 2.47
C LEU A 205 -8.86 2.94 3.01
N THR A 206 -8.85 3.10 4.33
CA THR A 206 -7.72 3.65 5.08
C THR A 206 -6.99 2.55 5.85
N LEU A 207 -5.68 2.42 5.67
CA LEU A 207 -4.82 1.47 6.40
C LEU A 207 -3.89 2.25 7.30
N VAL A 208 -3.82 1.88 8.58
CA VAL A 208 -2.97 2.55 9.56
C VAL A 208 -2.18 1.56 10.39
N ASN A 209 -1.00 2.00 10.85
CA ASN A 209 -0.20 1.30 11.85
C ASN A 209 0.07 -0.19 11.56
N SER A 210 0.37 -0.56 10.31
CA SER A 210 0.73 -1.95 9.99
C SER A 210 1.91 -2.45 10.84
N PRO A 211 1.89 -3.71 11.34
CA PRO A 211 3.04 -4.33 11.99
C PRO A 211 4.32 -4.32 11.13
N SER A 212 4.15 -4.43 9.80
CA SER A 212 5.19 -4.44 8.77
C SER A 212 4.56 -3.93 7.46
N TRP A 213 4.68 -4.64 6.34
CA TRP A 213 4.06 -4.24 5.06
C TRP A 213 2.53 -4.09 5.15
N ASN A 214 1.95 -3.17 4.38
CA ASN A 214 0.50 -2.93 4.39
C ASN A 214 -0.24 -3.86 3.42
N ILE A 215 0.01 -3.76 2.11
CA ILE A 215 -0.68 -4.58 1.10
C ILE A 215 0.36 -5.40 0.34
N HIS A 216 0.23 -6.73 0.38
CA HIS A 216 1.18 -7.68 -0.21
C HIS A 216 0.47 -8.75 -1.03
N PRO A 217 0.05 -8.45 -2.28
CA PRO A 217 -0.28 -9.50 -3.23
C PRO A 217 1.00 -10.20 -3.67
N VAL A 218 0.99 -11.53 -3.65
CA VAL A 218 2.15 -12.33 -4.03
C VAL A 218 1.77 -13.53 -4.89
N TYR A 219 2.53 -13.80 -5.95
CA TYR A 219 2.23 -14.87 -6.93
C TYR A 219 0.85 -14.76 -7.58
N SER A 220 0.37 -13.52 -7.77
CA SER A 220 -1.04 -13.23 -8.07
C SER A 220 -1.19 -12.45 -9.37
N SER A 221 -2.38 -12.49 -9.96
CA SER A 221 -2.67 -11.82 -11.23
C SER A 221 -3.98 -11.03 -11.23
N ASN A 222 -4.09 -10.09 -12.17
CA ASN A 222 -5.29 -9.28 -12.40
C ASN A 222 -5.71 -8.50 -11.14
N ILE A 223 -4.88 -7.54 -10.75
CA ILE A 223 -4.95 -6.87 -9.45
C ILE A 223 -5.23 -5.39 -9.63
N ILE A 224 -6.25 -4.88 -8.97
CA ILE A 224 -6.58 -3.45 -8.89
C ILE A 224 -6.44 -3.00 -7.44
N ILE A 225 -5.59 -2.01 -7.19
CA ILE A 225 -5.50 -1.34 -5.89
C ILE A 225 -5.71 0.16 -6.11
N GLN A 226 -6.86 0.67 -5.67
CA GLN A 226 -7.31 2.02 -6.02
C GLN A 226 -7.88 2.82 -4.85
N GLY A 227 -7.56 4.11 -4.77
CA GLY A 227 -8.19 5.00 -3.78
C GLY A 227 -7.81 4.66 -2.34
N ILE A 228 -6.65 4.03 -2.13
CA ILE A 228 -6.19 3.65 -0.79
C ILE A 228 -5.47 4.81 -0.13
N THR A 229 -5.79 5.02 1.14
CA THR A 229 -5.02 5.88 2.05
C THR A 229 -4.20 5.02 3.00
N ILE A 230 -2.88 5.12 2.98
CA ILE A 230 -1.99 4.44 3.94
C ILE A 230 -1.34 5.48 4.83
N LEU A 231 -1.45 5.32 6.15
CA LEU A 231 -0.84 6.20 7.14
C LEU A 231 -0.04 5.38 8.16
N ALA A 232 1.26 5.23 7.90
CA ALA A 232 2.21 4.69 8.86
C ALA A 232 3.06 5.82 9.46
N PRO A 233 3.40 5.78 10.76
CA PRO A 233 4.38 6.69 11.31
C PRO A 233 5.69 6.61 10.53
N VAL A 234 6.26 7.75 10.11
CA VAL A 234 7.45 7.79 9.23
C VAL A 234 8.72 7.17 9.82
N LYS A 235 8.71 6.78 11.10
CA LYS A 235 9.82 6.07 11.78
C LYS A 235 9.48 4.61 12.10
N SER A 236 8.33 4.11 11.65
CA SER A 236 7.97 2.70 11.80
C SER A 236 8.81 1.85 10.83
N PRO A 237 9.39 0.74 11.29
CA PRO A 237 10.30 -0.06 10.46
C PRO A 237 9.53 -0.93 9.47
N ASN A 238 9.91 -0.87 8.18
CA ASN A 238 9.42 -1.74 7.11
C ASN A 238 7.90 -1.69 6.95
N THR A 239 7.32 -0.49 7.01
CA THR A 239 5.88 -0.27 6.78
C THR A 239 5.59 0.09 5.33
N ASP A 240 6.24 -0.61 4.40
CA ASP A 240 6.07 -0.47 2.96
C ASP A 240 4.57 -0.43 2.62
N GLY A 241 4.18 0.47 1.71
CA GLY A 241 2.77 0.65 1.34
C GLY A 241 2.23 -0.54 0.55
N ILE A 242 2.42 -0.52 -0.77
CA ILE A 242 1.92 -1.58 -1.67
C ILE A 242 3.10 -2.38 -2.22
N ASN A 243 3.03 -3.71 -2.12
CA ASN A 243 4.13 -4.62 -2.43
C ASN A 243 3.70 -5.68 -3.46
N PRO A 244 3.59 -5.36 -4.77
CA PRO A 244 3.41 -6.40 -5.78
C PRO A 244 4.66 -7.28 -5.83
N ASP A 245 4.53 -8.55 -5.42
CA ASP A 245 5.62 -9.52 -5.41
C ASP A 245 5.32 -10.69 -6.34
N SER A 246 6.13 -10.88 -7.38
CA SER A 246 5.90 -11.93 -8.38
C SER A 246 4.47 -11.88 -8.97
N CYS A 247 3.97 -10.68 -9.26
CA CYS A 247 2.58 -10.43 -9.70
C CYS A 247 2.48 -10.05 -11.19
N THR A 248 1.38 -10.38 -11.86
CA THR A 248 1.19 -9.99 -13.27
C THR A 248 -0.11 -9.24 -13.52
N ASN A 249 -0.08 -8.24 -14.39
CA ASN A 249 -1.25 -7.45 -14.80
C ASN A 249 -1.89 -6.71 -13.60
N VAL A 250 -1.16 -5.71 -13.10
CA VAL A 250 -1.46 -4.99 -11.87
C VAL A 250 -1.67 -3.50 -12.15
N ARG A 251 -2.71 -2.91 -11.57
CA ARG A 251 -3.00 -1.47 -11.62
C ARG A 251 -3.06 -0.88 -10.22
N LEU A 252 -2.14 0.02 -9.93
CA LEU A 252 -2.12 0.85 -8.71
C LEU A 252 -2.50 2.28 -9.09
N GLU A 253 -3.61 2.79 -8.56
CA GLU A 253 -4.19 4.05 -9.03
C GLU A 253 -4.78 4.91 -7.90
N ASP A 254 -4.63 6.23 -7.96
CA ASP A 254 -5.27 7.17 -7.02
C ASP A 254 -4.94 6.91 -5.53
N ASN A 255 -3.71 6.49 -5.24
CA ASN A 255 -3.30 6.11 -3.89
C ASN A 255 -2.55 7.26 -3.18
N TYR A 256 -2.81 7.42 -1.88
CA TYR A 256 -2.11 8.35 -1.00
C TYR A 256 -1.40 7.57 0.11
N ILE A 257 -0.06 7.66 0.16
CA ILE A 257 0.75 6.82 1.04
C ILE A 257 1.71 7.67 1.86
N VAL A 258 1.60 7.57 3.19
CA VAL A 258 2.62 7.96 4.15
C VAL A 258 3.21 6.69 4.73
N SER A 259 4.50 6.47 4.52
CA SER A 259 5.18 5.25 4.94
C SER A 259 6.45 5.53 5.75
N GLY A 260 6.80 4.60 6.63
CA GLY A 260 8.12 4.54 7.25
C GLY A 260 9.20 3.93 6.35
N ASP A 261 8.80 3.29 5.25
CA ASP A 261 9.67 2.70 4.23
C ASP A 261 9.11 3.02 2.82
N ASP A 262 9.30 2.18 1.81
CA ASP A 262 8.90 2.43 0.43
C ASP A 262 7.35 2.60 0.27
N CYS A 263 6.88 3.61 -0.47
CA CYS A 263 5.45 3.77 -0.72
C CYS A 263 4.90 2.66 -1.63
N VAL A 264 5.61 2.34 -2.71
CA VAL A 264 5.38 1.14 -3.53
C VAL A 264 6.70 0.39 -3.65
N ALA A 265 6.71 -0.89 -3.28
CA ALA A 265 7.89 -1.75 -3.33
C ALA A 265 7.62 -2.98 -4.21
N VAL A 266 8.11 -2.94 -5.44
CA VAL A 266 7.94 -4.02 -6.43
C VAL A 266 9.01 -5.08 -6.20
N LYS A 267 8.60 -6.34 -6.10
CA LYS A 267 9.44 -7.48 -5.71
C LYS A 267 9.17 -8.70 -6.60
N SER A 268 10.01 -9.71 -6.48
CA SER A 268 9.87 -10.99 -7.17
C SER A 268 10.79 -12.05 -6.55
N GLY A 269 10.78 -12.22 -5.23
CA GLY A 269 11.65 -13.19 -4.54
C GLY A 269 13.12 -12.79 -4.39
N TRP A 270 13.86 -13.59 -3.61
CA TRP A 270 15.18 -13.24 -3.07
C TRP A 270 16.24 -14.32 -3.35
N ASP A 271 17.34 -13.88 -3.97
CA ASP A 271 18.54 -14.67 -4.31
C ASP A 271 18.17 -15.99 -5.02
N GLU A 272 18.83 -17.10 -4.67
CA GLU A 272 18.65 -18.41 -5.28
C GLU A 272 17.21 -18.94 -5.16
N TYR A 273 16.48 -18.54 -4.11
CA TYR A 273 15.08 -18.92 -3.92
C TYR A 273 14.18 -18.22 -4.95
N GLY A 274 14.41 -16.92 -5.16
CA GLY A 274 13.69 -16.15 -6.17
C GLY A 274 14.05 -16.59 -7.59
N ILE A 275 15.33 -16.83 -7.86
CA ILE A 275 15.81 -17.38 -9.15
C ILE A 275 15.15 -18.72 -9.44
N LYS A 276 15.15 -19.64 -8.45
CA LYS A 276 14.55 -20.97 -8.60
C LYS A 276 13.03 -20.90 -8.75
N TYR A 277 12.38 -19.98 -8.05
CA TYR A 277 10.94 -19.78 -8.16
C TYR A 277 10.56 -19.23 -9.54
N GLY A 278 11.37 -18.32 -10.09
CA GLY A 278 11.34 -17.94 -11.51
C GLY A 278 10.07 -17.22 -11.95
N MET A 279 9.40 -16.51 -11.04
CA MET A 279 8.17 -15.76 -11.33
C MET A 279 8.43 -14.26 -11.22
N PRO A 280 8.38 -13.50 -12.33
CA PRO A 280 8.61 -12.07 -12.29
C PRO A 280 7.37 -11.31 -11.81
N THR A 281 7.59 -10.07 -11.35
CA THR A 281 6.51 -9.06 -11.42
C THR A 281 6.52 -8.42 -12.80
N SER A 282 5.38 -8.44 -13.50
CA SER A 282 5.28 -7.88 -14.84
C SER A 282 3.94 -7.20 -15.17
N GLN A 283 3.93 -6.31 -16.16
CA GLN A 283 2.73 -5.58 -16.58
C GLN A 283 2.11 -4.81 -15.40
N LEU A 284 2.87 -3.86 -14.85
CA LEU A 284 2.50 -3.08 -13.68
C LEU A 284 2.30 -1.61 -14.06
N VAL A 285 1.07 -1.11 -13.88
CA VAL A 285 0.74 0.32 -13.97
C VAL A 285 0.71 0.93 -12.57
N ILE A 286 1.38 2.06 -12.41
CA ILE A 286 1.31 2.90 -11.20
C ILE A 286 0.96 4.31 -11.66
N ARG A 287 -0.19 4.86 -11.25
CA ARG A 287 -0.52 6.23 -11.63
C ARG A 287 -1.27 7.03 -10.58
N ARG A 288 -1.09 8.35 -10.63
CA ARG A 288 -1.72 9.31 -9.71
C ARG A 288 -1.45 8.93 -8.26
N LEU A 289 -0.18 8.68 -7.96
CA LEU A 289 0.32 8.30 -6.64
C LEU A 289 0.84 9.55 -5.92
N THR A 290 0.40 9.76 -4.68
CA THR A 290 1.04 10.70 -3.75
C THR A 290 1.80 9.93 -2.68
N CYS A 291 3.09 10.20 -2.54
CA CYS A 291 3.95 9.54 -1.56
C CYS A 291 4.64 10.53 -0.61
N ILE A 292 4.67 10.18 0.68
CA ILE A 292 5.54 10.75 1.71
C ILE A 292 6.30 9.62 2.40
N SER A 293 7.59 9.47 2.09
CA SER A 293 8.51 8.52 2.75
C SER A 293 9.89 9.15 3.00
N PRO A 294 10.08 9.85 4.13
CA PRO A 294 11.30 10.63 4.38
C PRO A 294 12.60 9.84 4.43
N TYR A 295 12.52 8.51 4.58
CA TYR A 295 13.67 7.63 4.72
C TYR A 295 13.74 6.54 3.64
N SER A 296 12.85 6.56 2.63
CA SER A 296 12.84 5.55 1.57
C SER A 296 12.29 6.10 0.23
N ALA A 297 11.79 5.23 -0.67
CA ALA A 297 11.43 5.61 -2.02
C ALA A 297 9.93 5.85 -2.24
N ALA A 298 9.60 6.65 -3.26
CA ALA A 298 8.25 6.70 -3.79
C ALA A 298 7.88 5.40 -4.50
N ILE A 299 8.78 4.91 -5.35
CA ILE A 299 8.66 3.60 -6.00
C ILE A 299 10.03 2.92 -5.88
N ALA A 300 10.09 1.77 -5.22
CA ALA A 300 11.26 0.92 -5.18
C ALA A 300 11.07 -0.31 -6.06
N LEU A 301 12.07 -0.62 -6.88
CA LEU A 301 12.18 -1.87 -7.60
C LEU A 301 13.29 -2.69 -6.92
N GLY A 302 12.90 -3.77 -6.23
CA GLY A 302 13.77 -4.58 -5.38
C GLY A 302 13.76 -4.20 -3.88
N SER A 303 14.67 -4.72 -3.06
CA SER A 303 15.87 -5.45 -3.47
C SER A 303 15.64 -6.91 -3.84
N GLU A 304 14.50 -7.46 -3.47
CA GLU A 304 14.12 -8.85 -3.73
C GLU A 304 13.54 -8.92 -5.14
N MET A 305 14.41 -8.96 -6.16
CA MET A 305 14.04 -8.89 -7.58
C MET A 305 14.53 -10.10 -8.39
N SER A 306 14.79 -11.22 -7.71
CA SER A 306 15.53 -12.36 -8.26
C SER A 306 14.76 -13.19 -9.30
N GLY A 307 13.42 -13.19 -9.22
CA GLY A 307 12.52 -13.72 -10.25
C GLY A 307 12.31 -12.79 -11.45
N GLY A 308 12.74 -11.54 -11.36
CA GLY A 308 12.62 -10.51 -12.39
C GLY A 308 11.51 -9.46 -12.15
N ILE A 309 11.76 -8.24 -12.60
CA ILE A 309 10.78 -7.15 -12.67
C ILE A 309 10.81 -6.59 -14.08
N GLN A 310 9.67 -6.56 -14.79
CA GLN A 310 9.62 -6.02 -16.15
C GLN A 310 8.31 -5.29 -16.49
N ASP A 311 8.35 -4.40 -17.47
CA ASP A 311 7.17 -3.66 -17.96
C ASP A 311 6.43 -2.94 -16.82
N VAL A 312 7.17 -2.03 -16.17
CA VAL A 312 6.67 -1.16 -15.11
C VAL A 312 6.44 0.22 -15.68
N ARG A 313 5.19 0.68 -15.67
CA ARG A 313 4.74 1.94 -16.23
C ARG A 313 4.24 2.83 -15.11
N ALA A 314 5.01 3.86 -14.76
CA ALA A 314 4.68 4.80 -13.70
C ALA A 314 4.39 6.20 -14.30
N GLU A 315 3.21 6.75 -14.04
CA GLU A 315 2.85 8.10 -14.50
C GLU A 315 2.14 8.96 -13.46
N ASP A 316 2.29 10.28 -13.56
CA ASP A 316 1.64 11.24 -12.64
C ASP A 316 1.96 10.95 -11.16
N ILE A 317 3.26 10.95 -10.83
CA ILE A 317 3.74 10.65 -9.48
C ILE A 317 4.09 11.95 -8.74
N THR A 318 3.49 12.15 -7.58
CA THR A 318 3.85 13.24 -6.65
C THR A 318 4.57 12.68 -5.43
N ALA A 319 5.80 13.11 -5.19
CA ALA A 319 6.54 12.72 -3.98
C ALA A 319 6.89 13.96 -3.16
N ILE A 320 6.56 13.94 -1.86
CA ILE A 320 6.75 15.08 -0.95
C ILE A 320 7.61 14.63 0.21
N ASN A 321 8.71 15.35 0.47
CA ASN A 321 9.65 15.05 1.55
C ASN A 321 10.02 13.56 1.59
N THR A 322 10.28 12.99 0.41
CA THR A 322 10.58 11.57 0.23
C THR A 322 12.07 11.42 -0.07
N GLU A 323 12.73 10.35 0.40
CA GLU A 323 14.18 10.25 0.24
C GLU A 323 14.58 10.12 -1.23
N SER A 324 13.88 9.28 -1.99
CA SER A 324 14.09 9.14 -3.44
C SER A 324 12.81 8.99 -4.25
N GLY A 325 12.85 9.38 -5.53
CA GLY A 325 11.76 9.13 -6.48
C GLY A 325 11.64 7.64 -6.81
N VAL A 326 12.05 7.26 -8.02
CA VAL A 326 12.20 5.84 -8.39
C VAL A 326 13.57 5.33 -7.95
N ARG A 327 13.58 4.26 -7.16
CA ARG A 327 14.78 3.63 -6.61
C ARG A 327 14.92 2.20 -7.13
N ILE A 328 16.08 1.86 -7.69
CA ILE A 328 16.41 0.47 -8.07
C ILE A 328 17.48 -0.06 -7.10
N LYS A 329 17.18 -1.18 -6.45
CA LYS A 329 18.07 -1.81 -5.45
C LYS A 329 18.38 -3.22 -5.89
N THR A 330 19.65 -3.55 -6.08
CA THR A 330 20.09 -4.93 -6.33
C THR A 330 21.53 -5.16 -5.83
N ALA A 331 22.00 -6.39 -5.93
CA ALA A 331 23.37 -6.80 -5.58
C ALA A 331 23.80 -8.00 -6.42
N VAL A 332 25.11 -8.21 -6.54
CA VAL A 332 25.69 -9.50 -6.94
C VAL A 332 25.08 -10.59 -6.05
N GLY A 333 24.56 -11.67 -6.62
CA GLY A 333 23.82 -12.70 -5.89
C GLY A 333 22.32 -12.71 -6.16
N ARG A 334 21.76 -11.55 -6.52
CA ARG A 334 20.33 -11.47 -6.83
C ARG A 334 19.96 -12.18 -8.12
N GLY A 335 20.83 -12.16 -9.13
CA GLY A 335 20.47 -12.57 -10.48
C GLY A 335 19.24 -11.84 -11.01
N GLY A 336 18.44 -12.50 -11.83
CA GLY A 336 17.19 -11.94 -12.36
C GLY A 336 17.43 -10.68 -13.20
N PHE A 337 16.42 -9.80 -13.22
CA PHE A 337 16.46 -8.58 -14.01
C PHE A 337 15.53 -7.49 -13.46
N VAL A 338 15.84 -6.24 -13.75
CA VAL A 338 14.90 -5.12 -13.74
C VAL A 338 14.98 -4.44 -15.10
N LYS A 339 13.94 -4.57 -15.92
CA LYS A 339 13.95 -4.04 -17.27
C LYS A 339 12.64 -3.44 -17.74
N ASP A 340 12.67 -2.71 -18.84
CA ASP A 340 11.48 -2.13 -19.47
C ASP A 340 10.67 -1.30 -18.46
N VAL A 341 11.36 -0.35 -17.83
CA VAL A 341 10.78 0.56 -16.84
C VAL A 341 10.56 1.91 -17.50
N TYR A 342 9.34 2.42 -17.41
CA TYR A 342 8.91 3.66 -18.05
C TYR A 342 8.27 4.57 -17.02
N VAL A 343 8.80 5.77 -16.88
CA VAL A 343 8.36 6.74 -15.89
C VAL A 343 8.11 8.07 -16.57
N LYS A 344 6.89 8.61 -16.43
CA LYS A 344 6.49 9.88 -17.05
C LYS A 344 5.77 10.79 -16.06
N GLY A 345 6.09 12.08 -16.03
CA GLY A 345 5.31 13.03 -15.23
C GLY A 345 5.54 12.84 -13.73
N MET A 346 6.73 13.21 -13.25
CA MET A 346 7.03 13.22 -11.83
C MET A 346 7.13 14.66 -11.30
N THR A 347 6.43 14.95 -10.21
CA THR A 347 6.56 16.22 -9.48
C THR A 347 7.08 15.93 -8.08
N LEU A 348 8.29 16.40 -7.78
CA LEU A 348 9.04 15.97 -6.59
C LEU A 348 9.44 17.17 -5.73
N HIS A 349 9.04 17.15 -4.47
CA HIS A 349 9.23 18.26 -3.54
C HIS A 349 10.12 17.85 -2.38
N THR A 350 11.26 18.54 -2.21
CA THR A 350 12.19 18.30 -1.09
C THR A 350 12.69 16.86 -1.05
N MET A 351 13.54 16.51 -2.02
CA MET A 351 14.09 15.16 -2.14
C MET A 351 15.55 15.10 -1.73
N LYS A 352 16.00 13.94 -1.25
CA LYS A 352 17.45 13.69 -1.14
C LYS A 352 18.03 13.30 -2.49
N TRP A 353 17.42 12.35 -3.19
CA TRP A 353 17.78 11.92 -4.55
C TRP A 353 16.56 11.97 -5.48
N VAL A 354 16.70 12.44 -6.72
CA VAL A 354 15.63 12.26 -7.70
C VAL A 354 15.68 10.83 -8.24
N PHE A 355 16.86 10.42 -8.70
CA PHE A 355 17.14 9.07 -9.20
C PHE A 355 18.14 8.37 -8.31
N TRP A 356 17.82 7.14 -7.85
CA TRP A 356 18.78 6.33 -7.11
C TRP A 356 18.78 4.88 -7.61
N MET A 357 19.94 4.42 -8.07
CA MET A 357 20.20 3.02 -8.40
C MET A 357 21.45 2.54 -7.67
N THR A 358 21.44 1.30 -7.19
CA THR A 358 22.62 0.68 -6.60
C THR A 358 22.68 -0.82 -6.90
N GLY A 359 23.84 -1.28 -7.37
CA GLY A 359 24.22 -2.69 -7.50
C GLY A 359 24.95 -3.26 -6.29
N ASN A 360 24.96 -2.54 -5.16
CA ASN A 360 25.67 -2.95 -3.94
C ASN A 360 24.73 -2.96 -2.71
N TYR A 361 23.51 -3.44 -2.89
CA TYR A 361 22.52 -3.55 -1.82
C TYR A 361 22.75 -4.84 -1.00
N GLY A 362 23.73 -4.80 -0.09
CA GLY A 362 24.36 -5.97 0.54
C GLY A 362 23.54 -6.81 1.54
N SER A 363 22.20 -6.84 1.46
CA SER A 363 21.41 -7.86 2.15
C SER A 363 21.39 -9.15 1.32
N HIS A 364 21.46 -10.33 1.94
CA HIS A 364 21.27 -11.62 1.26
C HIS A 364 20.40 -12.52 2.09
N ALA A 365 19.75 -13.47 1.42
CA ALA A 365 18.81 -14.38 2.03
C ALA A 365 19.47 -15.21 3.13
N ASP A 366 20.58 -15.84 2.76
CA ASP A 366 21.47 -16.53 3.68
C ASP A 366 22.92 -16.48 3.12
N THR A 367 23.76 -17.45 3.44
CA THR A 367 25.17 -17.50 3.00
C THR A 367 25.39 -18.30 1.71
N HIS A 368 24.35 -18.90 1.12
CA HIS A 368 24.41 -19.77 -0.06
C HIS A 368 24.07 -19.07 -1.38
N TRP A 369 23.87 -17.75 -1.37
CA TRP A 369 23.67 -16.95 -2.58
C TRP A 369 24.82 -17.15 -3.57
N ASP A 370 24.50 -17.14 -4.87
CA ASP A 370 25.48 -17.37 -5.94
C ASP A 370 26.27 -16.10 -6.26
N PRO A 371 27.58 -16.02 -5.96
CA PRO A 371 28.38 -14.83 -6.25
C PRO A 371 28.58 -14.54 -7.74
N ASN A 372 28.15 -15.42 -8.63
CA ASN A 372 28.18 -15.22 -10.08
C ASN A 372 26.81 -14.79 -10.64
N ALA A 373 25.76 -14.79 -9.82
CA ALA A 373 24.42 -14.37 -10.24
C ALA A 373 24.33 -12.84 -10.32
N LEU A 374 24.67 -12.30 -11.48
CA LEU A 374 24.60 -10.87 -11.77
C LEU A 374 23.20 -10.48 -12.28
N PRO A 375 22.61 -9.37 -11.78
CA PRO A 375 21.32 -8.87 -12.22
C PRO A 375 21.41 -8.06 -13.53
N GLU A 376 20.53 -8.32 -14.50
CA GLU A 376 20.40 -7.43 -15.67
C GLU A 376 19.54 -6.22 -15.34
N ILE A 377 20.13 -5.02 -15.28
CA ILE A 377 19.39 -3.75 -15.14
C ILE A 377 19.45 -2.99 -16.46
N LYS A 378 18.32 -2.89 -17.15
CA LYS A 378 18.31 -2.42 -18.54
C LYS A 378 17.02 -1.71 -18.96
N GLY A 379 17.13 -0.64 -19.74
CA GLY A 379 15.95 -0.01 -20.34
C GLY A 379 15.12 0.73 -19.29
N ILE A 380 15.76 1.69 -18.63
CA ILE A 380 15.15 2.49 -17.56
C ILE A 380 14.91 3.90 -18.08
N ASN A 381 13.64 4.24 -18.31
CA ASN A 381 13.23 5.45 -19.00
C ASN A 381 12.54 6.44 -18.04
N TYR A 382 12.99 7.68 -18.08
CA TYR A 382 12.40 8.80 -17.35
C TYR A 382 12.08 9.94 -18.31
N ARG A 383 10.87 10.48 -18.20
CA ARG A 383 10.39 11.60 -19.00
C ARG A 383 9.57 12.56 -18.15
N ASP A 384 9.68 13.86 -18.44
CA ASP A 384 8.86 14.91 -17.83
C ASP A 384 8.96 14.89 -16.29
N VAL A 385 10.18 15.10 -15.78
CA VAL A 385 10.46 15.11 -14.33
C VAL A 385 10.77 16.52 -13.86
N VAL A 386 9.99 17.03 -12.91
CA VAL A 386 10.23 18.31 -12.25
C VAL A 386 10.47 18.06 -10.77
N ALA A 387 11.62 18.49 -10.27
CA ALA A 387 11.98 18.34 -8.88
C ALA A 387 12.47 19.66 -8.29
N GLU A 388 12.11 19.93 -7.04
CA GLU A 388 12.53 21.13 -6.32
C GLU A 388 13.08 20.84 -4.93
N ASN A 389 13.94 21.75 -4.44
CA ASN A 389 14.61 21.66 -3.15
C ASN A 389 15.37 20.31 -2.97
N VAL A 390 16.11 19.90 -4.00
CA VAL A 390 16.79 18.60 -4.05
C VAL A 390 18.21 18.67 -3.46
N SER A 391 18.63 17.65 -2.70
CA SER A 391 19.99 17.59 -2.14
C SER A 391 21.04 17.05 -3.13
N MET A 392 20.68 16.00 -3.87
CA MET A 392 21.45 15.32 -4.91
C MET A 392 20.52 15.01 -6.09
N ALA A 393 20.93 15.33 -7.32
CA ALA A 393 20.14 14.99 -8.50
C ALA A 393 20.06 13.46 -8.66
N ALA A 394 21.20 12.77 -8.65
CA ALA A 394 21.20 11.31 -8.75
C ALA A 394 22.39 10.64 -8.06
N ARG A 395 22.17 9.37 -7.72
CA ARG A 395 23.20 8.39 -7.40
C ARG A 395 22.94 7.13 -8.21
N LEU A 396 23.73 6.88 -9.24
CA LEU A 396 23.56 5.78 -10.18
C LEU A 396 24.82 4.91 -10.14
N GLU A 397 24.75 3.80 -9.42
CA GLU A 397 25.89 2.91 -9.19
C GLU A 397 25.53 1.51 -9.67
N GLY A 398 26.09 1.09 -10.80
CA GLY A 398 25.98 -0.28 -11.29
C GLY A 398 26.95 -1.23 -10.58
N ILE A 399 27.26 -2.34 -11.24
CA ILE A 399 28.21 -3.33 -10.75
C ILE A 399 29.48 -3.25 -11.61
N SER A 400 30.65 -3.26 -10.98
CA SER A 400 31.92 -3.22 -11.71
C SER A 400 32.05 -4.40 -12.66
N GLY A 401 32.22 -4.10 -13.95
CA GLY A 401 32.27 -5.10 -15.03
C GLY A 401 30.89 -5.56 -15.56
N ASP A 402 29.79 -5.14 -14.93
CA ASP A 402 28.41 -5.44 -15.32
C ASP A 402 27.53 -4.18 -15.17
N PRO A 403 27.69 -3.21 -16.09
CA PRO A 403 27.07 -1.90 -15.94
C PRO A 403 25.56 -1.95 -16.12
N PHE A 404 24.84 -1.03 -15.48
CA PHE A 404 23.40 -0.85 -15.76
C PHE A 404 23.24 -0.04 -17.06
N THR A 405 22.47 -0.55 -18.01
CA THR A 405 22.46 -0.02 -19.38
C THR A 405 21.09 0.48 -19.83
N GLY A 406 21.05 1.21 -20.94
CA GLY A 406 19.78 1.69 -21.51
C GLY A 406 19.03 2.65 -20.59
N ILE A 407 19.75 3.42 -19.77
CA ILE A 407 19.15 4.50 -18.98
C ILE A 407 18.83 5.66 -19.94
N CYS A 408 17.60 6.13 -19.95
CA CYS A 408 17.17 7.25 -20.79
C CYS A 408 16.49 8.30 -19.92
N MET A 409 16.92 9.56 -19.98
CA MET A 409 16.25 10.67 -19.28
C MET A 409 15.95 11.81 -20.25
N SER A 410 14.70 12.24 -20.32
CA SER A 410 14.27 13.35 -21.16
C SER A 410 13.43 14.36 -20.39
N ASN A 411 13.59 15.65 -20.72
CA ASN A 411 12.83 16.75 -20.14
C ASN A 411 12.81 16.70 -18.59
N VAL A 412 13.99 16.84 -17.99
CA VAL A 412 14.17 16.76 -16.53
C VAL A 412 14.69 18.08 -16.01
N THR A 413 13.97 18.69 -15.08
CA THR A 413 14.37 19.93 -14.40
C THR A 413 14.45 19.72 -12.91
N ILE A 414 15.65 19.87 -12.34
CA ILE A 414 15.92 19.68 -10.92
C ILE A 414 16.46 20.99 -10.33
N SER A 415 15.65 21.63 -9.48
CA SER A 415 16.05 22.78 -8.69
C SER A 415 16.72 22.32 -7.39
N MET A 416 18.01 22.61 -7.26
CA MET A 416 18.82 22.18 -6.12
C MET A 416 18.55 23.02 -4.86
N ALA A 417 18.59 22.38 -3.69
CA ALA A 417 18.49 23.04 -2.38
C ALA A 417 19.67 24.00 -2.12
N LYS A 418 19.46 25.01 -1.26
CA LYS A 418 20.52 26.00 -0.91
C LYS A 418 21.82 25.37 -0.36
N LYS A 419 21.70 24.22 0.31
CA LYS A 419 22.82 23.46 0.89
C LYS A 419 23.09 22.15 0.13
N ALA A 420 22.68 22.07 -1.14
CA ALA A 420 22.92 20.91 -1.98
C ALA A 420 24.41 20.63 -2.16
N LYS A 421 24.73 19.40 -2.57
CA LYS A 421 26.12 19.03 -2.87
C LYS A 421 26.61 19.75 -4.12
N LYS A 422 27.90 20.12 -4.12
CA LYS A 422 28.57 20.79 -5.25
C LYS A 422 28.50 19.99 -6.56
N TYR A 423 28.61 18.66 -6.45
CA TYR A 423 28.46 17.72 -7.55
C TYR A 423 27.19 16.91 -7.31
N PRO A 424 26.06 17.27 -7.95
CA PRO A 424 24.76 16.69 -7.64
C PRO A 424 24.54 15.32 -8.29
N TRP A 425 25.47 14.87 -9.14
CA TRP A 425 25.42 13.58 -9.84
C TRP A 425 26.60 12.70 -9.41
N THR A 426 26.30 11.46 -9.03
CA THR A 426 27.28 10.38 -8.86
C THR A 426 26.90 9.26 -9.82
N CYS A 427 27.79 8.90 -10.74
CA CYS A 427 27.59 7.82 -11.71
C CYS A 427 28.80 6.91 -11.75
N THR A 428 28.59 5.60 -11.71
CA THR A 428 29.66 4.60 -11.84
C THR A 428 29.05 3.32 -12.41
N ASP A 429 29.71 2.71 -13.40
CA ASP A 429 29.26 1.48 -14.06
C ASP A 429 27.81 1.56 -14.57
N ILE A 430 27.50 2.64 -15.28
CA ILE A 430 26.21 2.85 -15.93
C ILE A 430 26.40 3.37 -17.35
N GLU A 431 25.43 3.12 -18.22
CA GLU A 431 25.40 3.60 -19.59
C GLU A 431 23.98 4.03 -19.99
N GLY A 432 23.89 5.14 -20.70
CA GLY A 432 22.62 5.66 -21.16
C GLY A 432 22.76 6.96 -21.95
N ILE A 433 21.65 7.68 -22.08
CA ILE A 433 21.56 8.93 -22.82
C ILE A 433 20.61 9.90 -22.13
N THR A 434 20.77 11.18 -22.42
CA THR A 434 19.85 12.21 -21.95
C THR A 434 19.44 13.19 -23.04
N SER A 435 18.36 13.92 -22.82
CA SER A 435 17.91 15.04 -23.66
C SER A 435 17.18 16.08 -22.83
N GLY A 436 17.76 17.27 -22.67
CA GLY A 436 17.12 18.36 -21.91
C GLY A 436 17.04 18.08 -20.41
N VAL A 437 18.18 17.71 -19.80
CA VAL A 437 18.30 17.43 -18.37
C VAL A 437 19.11 18.53 -17.68
N GLN A 438 18.53 19.15 -16.66
CA GLN A 438 19.17 20.20 -15.86
C GLN A 438 19.08 19.85 -14.36
N PRO A 439 20.19 19.89 -13.58
CA PRO A 439 21.56 20.22 -13.99
C PRO A 439 22.21 19.14 -14.86
N PRO A 440 23.26 19.47 -15.64
CA PRO A 440 23.88 18.54 -16.56
C PRO A 440 24.32 17.24 -15.87
N PRO A 441 24.01 16.06 -16.44
CA PRO A 441 24.33 14.77 -15.87
C PRO A 441 25.82 14.42 -16.03
N CYS A 442 26.20 13.25 -15.53
CA CYS A 442 27.54 12.69 -15.71
C CYS A 442 27.84 12.32 -17.18
N GLN A 443 29.13 12.18 -17.52
CA GLN A 443 29.59 11.85 -18.89
C GLN A 443 29.10 10.49 -19.40
N LEU A 444 28.73 9.57 -18.50
CA LEU A 444 28.16 8.27 -18.81
C LEU A 444 26.71 8.36 -19.34
N LEU A 445 26.13 9.55 -19.30
CA LEU A 445 24.76 9.87 -19.73
C LEU A 445 24.79 11.08 -20.70
N PRO A 446 25.48 10.97 -21.85
CA PRO A 446 25.66 12.08 -22.78
C PRO A 446 24.32 12.66 -23.26
N ASP A 447 24.24 14.00 -23.25
CA ASP A 447 23.12 14.74 -23.82
C ASP A 447 23.14 14.61 -25.35
N GLN A 448 22.00 14.21 -25.90
CA GLN A 448 21.79 14.00 -27.33
C GLN A 448 21.20 15.24 -28.03
N GLY A 449 20.91 16.30 -27.28
CA GLY A 449 20.28 17.53 -27.77
C GLY A 449 18.75 17.43 -27.85
N PRO A 450 18.06 18.58 -27.97
CA PRO A 450 16.60 18.68 -27.82
C PRO A 450 15.80 17.98 -28.93
N GLU A 451 16.40 17.76 -30.11
CA GLU A 451 15.73 17.14 -31.27
C GLU A 451 15.52 15.63 -31.12
N LYS A 452 16.12 14.97 -30.12
CA LYS A 452 16.02 13.52 -29.88
C LYS A 452 15.21 13.13 -28.64
N SER A 453 14.28 13.99 -28.21
CA SER A 453 13.41 13.73 -27.05
C SER A 453 12.53 12.48 -27.19
N GLU A 454 12.27 12.00 -28.41
CA GLU A 454 11.53 10.76 -28.69
C GLU A 454 12.28 9.47 -28.26
N MET A 455 13.56 9.55 -27.86
CA MET A 455 14.32 8.37 -27.46
C MET A 455 13.90 7.76 -26.11
N CYS A 456 13.24 8.53 -25.24
CA CYS A 456 12.80 8.07 -23.91
C CYS A 456 11.26 7.97 -23.83
N ASP A 457 10.63 7.50 -24.91
CA ASP A 457 9.18 7.47 -25.00
C ASP A 457 8.52 6.56 -23.95
N PHE A 458 7.40 7.04 -23.44
CA PHE A 458 6.51 6.26 -22.60
C PHE A 458 5.57 5.45 -23.51
N PRO A 459 5.39 4.14 -23.28
CA PRO A 459 4.54 3.31 -24.12
C PRO A 459 3.12 3.87 -24.24
N THR A 460 2.55 3.84 -25.45
CA THR A 460 1.23 4.43 -25.72
C THR A 460 0.10 3.41 -25.67
N GLU A 461 0.43 2.13 -25.85
CA GLU A 461 -0.48 1.03 -25.66
C GLU A 461 -0.85 0.88 -24.18
N SER A 462 -2.10 0.59 -23.89
CA SER A 462 -2.54 0.30 -22.52
C SER A 462 -2.27 -1.17 -22.17
N LEU A 463 -2.06 -1.46 -20.89
CA LEU A 463 -1.97 -2.84 -20.41
C LEU A 463 -3.37 -3.45 -20.26
N PRO A 464 -3.55 -4.79 -20.32
CA PRO A 464 -4.87 -5.41 -20.23
C PRO A 464 -5.66 -5.01 -18.98
N ILE A 465 -4.99 -4.80 -17.84
CA ILE A 465 -5.61 -4.35 -16.58
C ILE A 465 -6.31 -2.98 -16.70
N ASP A 466 -5.89 -2.12 -17.62
CA ASP A 466 -6.55 -0.82 -17.83
C ASP A 466 -7.97 -0.98 -18.40
N ASN A 467 -8.22 -2.08 -19.11
CA ASN A 467 -9.52 -2.38 -19.71
C ASN A 467 -10.50 -2.99 -18.71
N ILE A 468 -10.07 -3.29 -17.48
CA ILE A 468 -10.97 -3.79 -16.43
C ILE A 468 -11.75 -2.60 -15.85
N GLU A 469 -13.04 -2.57 -16.20
CA GLU A 469 -14.01 -1.62 -15.66
C GLU A 469 -14.66 -2.17 -14.39
N MET A 470 -14.71 -1.35 -13.34
CA MET A 470 -15.51 -1.66 -12.16
C MET A 470 -16.96 -1.24 -12.42
N GLN A 471 -17.88 -2.17 -12.19
CA GLN A 471 -19.31 -1.94 -12.27
C GLN A 471 -19.84 -1.31 -10.97
N ARG A 472 -21.00 -0.65 -11.08
CA ARG A 472 -21.71 -0.08 -9.95
C ARG A 472 -22.51 -1.19 -9.27
N CYS A 473 -22.16 -1.49 -8.03
CA CYS A 473 -22.84 -2.45 -7.17
C CYS A 473 -23.62 -1.71 -6.09
N SER A 474 -24.66 -2.35 -5.57
CA SER A 474 -25.47 -1.82 -4.48
C SER A 474 -25.87 -2.90 -3.49
N TYR A 475 -25.98 -2.56 -2.21
CA TYR A 475 -26.61 -3.42 -1.22
C TYR A 475 -27.58 -2.63 -0.34
N ARG A 476 -28.53 -3.35 0.27
CA ARG A 476 -29.56 -2.76 1.12
C ARG A 476 -29.15 -2.76 2.57
N LEU A 477 -29.24 -1.59 3.19
CA LEU A 477 -29.16 -1.42 4.64
C LEU A 477 -30.54 -1.68 5.25
N ASN A 478 -30.69 -2.77 6.01
CA ASN A 478 -31.83 -2.96 6.90
C ASN A 478 -31.43 -2.40 8.27
N TYR A 479 -31.82 -1.16 8.56
CA TYR A 479 -31.61 -0.53 9.87
C TYR A 479 -32.71 -0.90 10.88
#